data_AF-A0A1D6P264-F1
#
_entry.id   AF-A0A1D6P264-F1
#
_cell.length_a   1.000
_cell.length_b   1.000
_cell.length_c   1.000
_cell.angle_alpha   90.00
_cell.angle_beta   90.00
_cell.angle_gamma   90.00
#
_symmetry.space_group_name_H-M   'P 1'
#
loop_
_entity.id
_entity.type
_entity.pdbx_description
1 polymer ?
#
loop_
_entity_poly.entity_id
_entity_poly.type
_entity_poly.pdbx_seq_one_letter_code
_entity_poly.pdbx_strand_id
1 'polypeptide(L)'
;MASSSSSPAPALAGEALRQKRILSSKLYLEVPSSKAPVVYSPAYDISFLGLEKLHPFESAKWGRICRYLTREGYLDKKQMVEPLEACKEDLLVVHTEAYLNSLKCSFRVSSIVEVPPVSLVPNWIVHRKLLHPFRKQVGGSILSAKLAFERGWAINVGGGFHHCSADEGGGFCAYADISLCIQFAFVRLNISR
;
A
#
# COMPACT_ATOMS: atom_id res chain seq x y z
N MET A 1 -38.83 31.20 10.93
CA MET A 1 -38.35 29.82 11.13
C MET A 1 -36.88 29.77 10.75
N ALA A 2 -35.99 29.96 11.72
CA ALA A 2 -34.55 29.88 11.48
C ALA A 2 -34.16 28.40 11.51
N SER A 3 -33.84 27.83 10.35
CA SER A 3 -33.30 26.48 10.23
C SER A 3 -31.88 26.48 10.81
N SER A 4 -31.74 26.04 12.05
CA SER A 4 -30.43 25.80 12.67
C SER A 4 -29.77 24.61 11.97
N SER A 5 -28.85 24.88 11.03
CA SER A 5 -27.95 23.87 10.50
C SER A 5 -26.94 23.50 11.58
N SER A 6 -27.20 22.46 12.35
CA SER A 6 -26.23 21.90 13.29
C SER A 6 -25.11 21.23 12.49
N SER A 7 -23.88 21.71 12.64
CA SER A 7 -22.70 21.03 12.10
C SER A 7 -22.63 19.60 12.64
N PRO A 8 -22.29 18.60 11.79
CA PRO A 8 -22.22 17.21 12.25
C PRO A 8 -21.14 17.04 13.33
N ALA A 9 -21.36 16.12 14.26
CA ALA A 9 -20.40 15.80 15.32
C ALA A 9 -19.03 15.41 14.70
N PRO A 10 -17.89 15.76 15.32
CA PRO A 10 -16.55 15.58 14.74
C PRO A 10 -16.25 14.15 14.24
N ALA A 11 -16.75 13.13 14.95
CA ALA A 11 -16.58 11.72 14.57
C ALA A 11 -17.32 11.37 13.27
N LEU A 12 -18.55 11.88 13.10
CA LEU A 12 -19.35 11.69 11.89
C LEU A 12 -18.73 12.42 10.69
N ALA A 13 -18.18 13.61 10.91
CA ALA A 13 -17.45 14.35 9.88
C ALA A 13 -16.18 13.60 9.43
N GLY A 14 -15.46 12.97 10.36
CA GLY A 14 -14.29 12.14 10.08
C GLY A 14 -14.63 10.90 9.25
N GLU A 15 -15.72 10.21 9.58
CA GLU A 15 -16.20 9.04 8.83
C GLU A 15 -16.62 9.42 7.40
N ALA A 16 -17.40 10.50 7.26
CA ALA A 16 -17.84 10.99 5.95
C ALA A 16 -16.66 11.38 5.05
N LEU A 17 -15.62 12.02 5.62
CA LEU A 17 -14.41 12.35 4.89
C LEU A 17 -13.63 11.10 4.47
N ARG A 18 -13.51 10.10 5.35
CA ARG A 18 -12.88 8.82 5.01
C ARG A 18 -13.61 8.13 3.86
N GLN A 19 -14.92 8.04 3.94
CA GLN A 19 -15.75 7.44 2.90
C GLN A 19 -15.58 8.18 1.57
N LYS A 20 -15.58 9.52 1.59
CA LYS A 20 -15.32 10.34 0.40
C LYS A 20 -13.97 10.02 -0.24
N ARG A 21 -12.89 9.92 0.57
CA ARG A 21 -11.55 9.56 0.08
C ARG A 21 -11.57 8.20 -0.63
N ILE A 22 -12.14 7.18 0.02
CA ILE A 22 -12.24 5.82 -0.52
C ILE A 22 -13.04 5.81 -1.84
N LEU A 23 -14.20 6.46 -1.89
CA LEU A 23 -15.05 6.47 -3.08
C LEU A 23 -14.42 7.24 -4.26
N SER A 24 -13.57 8.23 -3.98
CA SER A 24 -12.84 8.99 -5.00
C SER A 24 -11.56 8.31 -5.49
N SER A 25 -11.11 7.26 -4.80
CA SER A 25 -9.87 6.55 -5.10
C SER A 25 -9.95 5.81 -6.44
N LYS A 26 -8.79 5.70 -7.10
CA LYS A 26 -8.62 4.97 -8.37
C LYS A 26 -8.02 3.58 -8.20
N LEU A 27 -7.76 3.16 -6.96
CA LEU A 27 -7.07 1.90 -6.68
C LEU A 27 -7.89 0.64 -7.04
N TYR A 28 -9.21 0.78 -7.23
CA TYR A 28 -10.06 -0.27 -7.79
C TYR A 28 -10.03 -0.17 -9.31
N LEU A 29 -9.27 -1.06 -9.93
CA LEU A 29 -9.17 -1.18 -11.39
C LEU A 29 -10.10 -2.28 -11.90
N GLU A 30 -10.58 -2.09 -13.12
CA GLU A 30 -11.17 -3.17 -13.90
C GLU A 30 -10.06 -4.09 -14.41
N VAL A 31 -10.16 -5.38 -14.08
CA VAL A 31 -9.15 -6.38 -14.41
C VAL A 31 -9.80 -7.43 -15.32
N PRO A 32 -9.31 -7.62 -16.56
CA PRO A 32 -9.84 -8.63 -17.47
C PRO A 32 -9.81 -10.04 -16.87
N SER A 33 -10.76 -10.89 -17.26
CA SER A 33 -10.84 -12.29 -16.83
C SER A 33 -9.63 -13.14 -17.28
N SER A 34 -8.93 -12.71 -18.33
CA SER A 34 -7.69 -13.35 -18.82
C SER A 34 -6.48 -13.18 -17.90
N LYS A 35 -6.52 -12.23 -16.96
CA LYS A 35 -5.48 -12.02 -15.95
C LYS A 35 -5.69 -12.95 -14.77
N ALA A 36 -4.62 -13.51 -14.20
CA ALA A 36 -4.66 -14.22 -12.94
C ALA A 36 -4.80 -13.21 -11.77
N PRO A 37 -5.47 -13.54 -10.65
CA PRO A 37 -5.57 -12.66 -9.49
C PRO A 37 -4.27 -12.63 -8.66
N VAL A 38 -3.13 -12.48 -9.33
CA VAL A 38 -1.81 -12.31 -8.73
C VAL A 38 -1.33 -10.91 -9.07
N VAL A 39 -1.21 -10.08 -8.03
CA VAL A 39 -0.91 -8.66 -8.12
C VAL A 39 0.57 -8.42 -7.83
N TYR A 40 1.26 -7.82 -8.80
CA TYR A 40 2.69 -7.55 -8.73
C TYR A 40 3.05 -6.37 -9.64
N SER A 41 3.99 -5.52 -9.21
CA SER A 41 4.65 -4.54 -10.06
C SER A 41 6.17 -4.76 -10.01
N PRO A 42 6.89 -4.60 -11.14
CA PRO A 42 8.35 -4.55 -11.13
C PRO A 42 8.94 -3.50 -10.18
N ALA A 43 8.15 -2.48 -9.81
CA ALA A 43 8.54 -1.47 -8.85
C ALA A 43 8.57 -1.96 -7.39
N TYR A 44 8.10 -3.17 -7.08
CA TYR A 44 8.13 -3.71 -5.71
C TYR A 44 9.56 -3.95 -5.23
N ASP A 45 10.45 -4.40 -6.13
CA ASP A 45 11.84 -4.66 -5.79
C ASP A 45 12.55 -3.34 -5.45
N ILE A 46 13.11 -3.28 -4.24
CA ILE A 46 13.84 -2.13 -3.72
C ILE A 46 15.34 -2.37 -3.89
N SER A 47 16.04 -1.43 -4.52
CA SER A 47 17.50 -1.46 -4.65
C SER A 47 18.09 -0.09 -4.35
N PHE A 48 19.19 -0.10 -3.61
CA PHE A 48 19.96 1.04 -3.11
C PHE A 48 21.44 0.88 -3.43
N LEU A 49 21.78 0.56 -4.69
CA LEU A 49 23.16 0.46 -5.16
C LEU A 49 24.03 -0.50 -4.32
N GLY A 50 23.42 -1.54 -3.75
CA GLY A 50 24.08 -2.53 -2.89
C GLY A 50 23.83 -2.34 -1.39
N LEU A 51 23.37 -1.17 -0.92
CA LEU A 51 23.02 -0.97 0.49
C LEU A 51 21.85 -1.84 0.94
N GLU A 52 20.98 -2.23 0.00
CA GLU A 52 19.89 -3.16 0.27
C GLU A 52 20.39 -4.54 0.74
N LYS A 53 21.65 -4.90 0.46
CA LYS A 53 22.25 -6.16 0.94
C LYS A 53 22.59 -6.14 2.43
N LEU A 54 22.59 -4.95 3.06
CA LEU A 54 22.73 -4.79 4.51
C LEU A 54 21.39 -4.99 5.23
N HIS A 55 20.29 -5.08 4.47
CA HIS A 55 18.97 -5.32 5.02
C HIS A 55 18.83 -6.82 5.36
N PRO A 56 18.27 -7.19 6.53
CA PRO A 56 18.10 -8.60 6.91
C PRO A 56 17.16 -9.35 5.96
N PHE A 57 16.18 -8.63 5.39
CA PHE A 57 15.31 -9.16 4.34
C PHE A 57 15.80 -8.84 2.94
N GLU A 58 15.60 -9.81 2.04
CA GLU A 58 15.91 -9.66 0.64
C GLU A 58 14.89 -8.74 -0.06
N SER A 59 15.33 -7.53 -0.39
CA SER A 59 14.48 -6.45 -0.92
C SER A 59 14.05 -6.64 -2.39
N ALA A 60 14.55 -7.68 -3.05
CA ALA A 60 14.19 -8.09 -4.42
C ALA A 60 13.46 -9.45 -4.47
N LYS A 61 12.96 -9.93 -3.32
CA LYS A 61 12.30 -11.23 -3.20
C LYS A 61 11.04 -11.36 -4.06
N TRP A 62 10.29 -10.27 -4.24
CA TRP A 62 9.02 -10.29 -4.95
C TRP A 62 9.21 -10.56 -6.44
N GLY A 63 10.18 -9.89 -7.06
CA GLY A 63 10.56 -10.19 -8.43
C GLY A 63 11.16 -11.59 -8.58
N ARG A 64 11.88 -12.11 -7.57
CA ARG A 64 12.37 -13.50 -7.59
C ARG A 64 11.23 -14.51 -7.58
N ILE A 65 10.22 -14.32 -6.72
CA ILE A 65 9.02 -15.16 -6.67
C ILE A 65 8.33 -15.17 -8.05
N CYS A 66 8.08 -13.99 -8.63
CA CYS A 66 7.42 -13.88 -9.93
C CYS A 66 8.23 -14.52 -11.06
N ARG A 67 9.56 -14.32 -11.09
CA ARG A 67 10.45 -14.95 -12.07
C ARG A 67 10.45 -16.48 -11.93
N TYR A 68 10.47 -16.99 -10.71
CA TYR A 68 10.39 -18.43 -10.45
C TYR A 68 9.07 -19.00 -10.99
N LEU A 69 7.93 -18.43 -10.59
CA LEU A 69 6.60 -18.90 -11.03
C LEU A 69 6.44 -18.87 -12.56
N THR A 70 6.99 -17.85 -13.23
CA THR A 70 6.97 -17.79 -14.70
C THR A 70 7.89 -18.81 -15.34
N ARG A 71 9.09 -19.02 -14.80
CA ARG A 71 10.05 -20.00 -15.35
C ARG A 71 9.51 -21.43 -15.25
N GLU A 72 8.87 -21.77 -14.14
CA GLU A 72 8.29 -23.11 -13.93
C GLU A 72 6.92 -23.30 -14.64
N GLY A 73 6.42 -22.27 -15.34
CA GLY A 73 5.15 -22.35 -16.08
C GLY A 73 3.88 -22.26 -15.22
N TYR A 74 3.99 -21.94 -13.92
CA TYR A 74 2.83 -21.76 -13.05
C TYR A 74 2.07 -20.45 -13.30
N LEU A 75 2.73 -19.42 -13.84
CA LEU A 75 2.12 -18.11 -14.06
C LEU A 75 2.78 -17.36 -15.24
N ASP A 76 2.01 -17.04 -16.28
CA ASP A 76 2.51 -16.16 -17.35
C ASP A 76 2.65 -14.73 -16.80
N LYS A 77 3.79 -14.10 -17.06
CA LYS A 77 4.04 -12.68 -16.76
C LYS A 77 2.94 -11.77 -17.32
N LYS A 78 2.37 -12.09 -18.49
CA LYS A 78 1.27 -11.32 -19.09
C LYS A 78 -0.05 -11.49 -18.33
N GLN A 79 -0.20 -12.54 -17.52
CA GLN A 79 -1.39 -12.76 -16.70
C GLN A 79 -1.33 -12.03 -15.36
N MET A 80 -0.16 -11.57 -14.91
CA MET A 80 -0.04 -10.78 -13.68
C MET A 80 -0.76 -9.43 -13.80
N VAL A 81 -1.30 -8.97 -12.68
CA VAL A 81 -2.02 -7.69 -12.55
C VAL A 81 -1.08 -6.66 -11.93
N GLU A 82 -0.91 -5.53 -12.61
CA GLU A 82 -0.10 -4.43 -12.07
C GLU A 82 -0.99 -3.42 -11.32
N PRO A 83 -0.69 -3.12 -10.05
CA PRO A 83 -1.50 -2.17 -9.27
C PRO A 83 -1.10 -0.71 -9.53
N LEU A 84 -2.01 0.20 -9.19
CA LEU A 84 -1.70 1.63 -9.06
C LEU A 84 -0.96 1.93 -7.76
N GLU A 85 -0.24 3.05 -7.75
CA GLU A 85 0.34 3.60 -6.51
C GLU A 85 -0.76 4.25 -5.68
N ALA A 86 -0.81 3.97 -4.37
CA ALA A 86 -1.66 4.69 -3.43
C ALA A 86 -1.21 6.16 -3.32
N CYS A 87 -2.12 7.10 -3.58
CA CYS A 87 -1.84 8.52 -3.41
C CYS A 87 -1.97 8.96 -1.95
N LYS A 88 -1.65 10.21 -1.65
CA LYS A 88 -1.72 10.73 -0.28
C LYS A 88 -3.13 10.61 0.30
N GLU A 89 -4.15 10.90 -0.49
CA GLU A 89 -5.56 10.84 -0.13
C GLU A 89 -5.99 9.41 0.20
N ASP A 90 -5.47 8.42 -0.52
CA ASP A 90 -5.66 7.00 -0.21
C ASP A 90 -5.05 6.65 1.15
N LEU A 91 -3.81 7.09 1.39
CA LEU A 91 -3.11 6.81 2.65
C LEU A 91 -3.78 7.47 3.85
N LEU A 92 -4.33 8.67 3.68
CA LEU A 92 -5.07 9.42 4.70
C LEU A 92 -6.41 8.77 5.11
N VAL A 93 -6.80 7.66 4.49
CA VAL A 93 -7.94 6.85 4.96
C VAL A 93 -7.65 6.26 6.35
N VAL A 94 -6.39 5.87 6.59
CA VAL A 94 -5.93 5.30 7.87
C VAL A 94 -4.89 6.20 8.54
N HIS A 95 -3.93 6.72 7.78
CA HIS A 95 -2.81 7.46 8.34
C HIS A 95 -3.16 8.89 8.72
N THR A 96 -2.48 9.40 9.75
CA THR A 96 -2.54 10.81 10.10
C THR A 96 -1.67 11.65 9.15
N GLU A 97 -2.07 12.90 8.93
CA GLU A 97 -1.29 13.87 8.18
C GLU A 97 0.09 14.10 8.84
N ALA A 98 0.14 14.10 10.17
CA ALA A 98 1.38 14.24 10.94
C ALA A 98 2.36 13.08 10.64
N TYR A 99 1.86 11.84 10.65
CA TYR A 99 2.69 10.67 10.31
C TYR A 99 3.19 10.72 8.88
N LEU A 100 2.33 10.99 7.90
CA LEU A 100 2.76 11.08 6.50
C LEU A 100 3.78 12.20 6.28
N ASN A 101 3.65 13.31 7.00
CA ASN A 101 4.65 14.39 6.95
C ASN A 101 5.98 14.00 7.60
N SER A 102 5.97 13.13 8.63
CA SER A 102 7.20 12.62 9.25
C SER A 102 8.08 11.83 8.27
N LEU A 103 7.49 11.21 7.25
CA LEU A 103 8.22 10.45 6.22
C LEU A 103 9.08 11.34 5.30
N LYS A 104 8.89 12.66 5.31
CA LYS A 104 9.76 13.64 4.65
C LYS A 104 11.15 13.75 5.29
N CYS A 105 11.37 13.07 6.43
CA CYS A 105 12.65 12.97 7.10
C CYS A 105 13.27 11.59 6.87
N SER A 106 14.44 11.53 6.21
CA SER A 106 15.14 10.26 5.97
C SER A 106 15.50 9.51 7.27
N PHE A 107 15.77 10.23 8.36
CA PHE A 107 16.03 9.62 9.68
C PHE A 107 14.80 8.89 10.25
N ARG A 108 13.60 9.44 10.05
CA ARG A 108 12.37 8.74 10.44
C ARG A 108 12.17 7.49 9.61
N VAL A 109 12.36 7.59 8.29
CA VAL A 109 12.24 6.44 7.38
C VAL A 109 13.27 5.36 7.71
N SER A 110 14.53 5.71 7.96
CA SER A 110 15.58 4.74 8.32
C SER A 110 15.27 3.97 9.59
N SER A 111 14.62 4.63 10.56
CA SER A 111 14.17 3.99 11.80
C SER A 111 13.03 3.00 11.54
N ILE A 112 12.05 3.38 10.72
CA ILE A 112 10.91 2.53 10.34
C ILE A 112 11.37 1.25 9.61
N VAL A 113 12.34 1.39 8.71
CA VAL A 113 12.86 0.26 7.91
C VAL A 113 14.08 -0.42 8.52
N GLU A 114 14.51 -0.01 9.72
CA GLU A 114 15.64 -0.61 10.45
C GLU A 114 16.93 -0.70 9.60
N VAL A 115 17.16 0.28 8.71
CA VAL A 115 18.39 0.40 7.91
C VAL A 115 19.04 1.75 8.20
N PRO A 116 19.95 1.84 9.18
CA PRO A 116 20.58 3.10 9.58
C PRO A 116 21.22 3.89 8.42
N PRO A 117 21.89 3.27 7.41
CA PRO A 117 22.44 4.00 6.27
C PRO A 117 21.41 4.80 5.45
N VAL A 118 20.11 4.44 5.47
CA VAL A 118 19.06 5.21 4.78
C VAL A 118 18.96 6.64 5.31
N SER A 119 19.37 6.89 6.56
CA SER A 119 19.33 8.21 7.18
C SER A 119 20.18 9.25 6.44
N LEU A 120 21.25 8.79 5.76
CA LEU A 120 22.18 9.62 4.99
C LEU A 120 21.74 9.83 3.53
N VAL A 121 20.70 9.11 3.09
CA VAL A 121 20.21 9.18 1.71
C VAL A 121 19.30 10.41 1.55
N PRO A 122 19.51 11.25 0.52
CA PRO A 122 18.61 12.36 0.22
C PRO A 122 17.15 11.90 0.16
N ASN A 123 16.25 12.60 0.87
CA ASN A 123 14.89 12.13 1.09
C ASN A 123 14.10 11.91 -0.21
N TRP A 124 14.34 12.69 -1.27
CA TRP A 124 13.72 12.47 -2.58
C TRP A 124 14.10 11.10 -3.19
N ILE A 125 15.31 10.59 -2.94
CA ILE A 125 15.73 9.24 -3.35
C ILE A 125 15.01 8.20 -2.50
N VAL A 126 14.92 8.40 -1.18
CA VAL A 126 14.16 7.53 -0.27
C VAL A 126 12.69 7.44 -0.72
N HIS A 127 12.08 8.56 -1.07
CA HIS A 127 10.71 8.59 -1.59
C HIS A 127 10.57 7.80 -2.89
N ARG A 128 11.52 7.95 -3.82
CA ARG A 128 11.46 7.30 -5.14
C ARG A 128 11.82 5.82 -5.11
N LYS A 129 12.77 5.42 -4.28
CA LYS A 129 13.37 4.06 -4.30
C LYS A 129 12.86 3.14 -3.19
N LEU A 130 12.20 3.67 -2.17
CA LEU A 130 11.67 2.88 -1.04
C LEU A 130 10.19 3.14 -0.79
N LEU A 131 9.80 4.40 -0.56
CA LEU A 131 8.41 4.70 -0.22
C LEU A 131 7.44 4.53 -1.40
N HIS A 132 7.87 4.81 -2.63
CA HIS A 132 7.07 4.55 -3.84
C HIS A 132 6.78 3.05 -4.03
N PRO A 133 7.76 2.13 -3.98
CA PRO A 133 7.51 0.70 -3.91
C PRO A 133 6.49 0.29 -2.84
N PHE A 134 6.59 0.84 -1.63
CA PHE A 134 5.64 0.55 -0.56
C PHE A 134 4.22 1.07 -0.87
N ARG A 135 4.06 2.26 -1.46
CA ARG A 135 2.74 2.77 -1.88
C ARG A 135 2.12 1.95 -3.02
N LYS A 136 2.96 1.41 -3.92
CA LYS A 136 2.54 0.43 -4.93
C LYS A 136 2.06 -0.87 -4.30
N GLN A 137 2.74 -1.35 -3.26
CA GLN A 137 2.33 -2.54 -2.49
C GLN A 137 1.00 -2.31 -1.76
N VAL A 138 0.77 -1.12 -1.18
CA VAL A 138 -0.52 -0.73 -0.61
C VAL A 138 -1.65 -0.81 -1.65
N GLY A 139 -1.45 -0.20 -2.83
CA GLY A 139 -2.41 -0.29 -3.92
C GLY A 139 -2.67 -1.74 -4.37
N GLY A 140 -1.63 -2.58 -4.34
CA GLY A 140 -1.74 -4.01 -4.58
C GLY A 140 -2.59 -4.76 -3.57
N SER A 141 -2.47 -4.44 -2.28
CA SER A 141 -3.27 -5.08 -1.22
C SER A 141 -4.75 -4.71 -1.36
N ILE A 142 -5.04 -3.43 -1.61
CA ILE A 142 -6.41 -2.92 -1.85
C ILE A 142 -7.02 -3.58 -3.11
N LEU A 143 -6.28 -3.65 -4.22
CA LEU A 143 -6.74 -4.30 -5.45
C LEU A 143 -6.92 -5.81 -5.27
N SER A 144 -6.06 -6.46 -4.48
CA SER A 144 -6.16 -7.89 -4.20
C SER A 144 -7.43 -8.22 -3.42
N ALA A 145 -7.88 -7.39 -2.49
CA ALA A 145 -9.17 -7.61 -1.84
C ALA A 145 -10.35 -7.56 -2.81
N LYS A 146 -10.36 -6.60 -3.75
CA LYS A 146 -11.36 -6.57 -4.83
C LYS A 146 -11.35 -7.88 -5.63
N LEU A 147 -10.17 -8.30 -6.08
CA LEU A 147 -10.03 -9.52 -6.87
C LEU A 147 -10.41 -10.78 -6.09
N ALA A 148 -10.06 -10.85 -4.80
CA ALA A 148 -10.44 -11.97 -3.94
C ALA A 148 -11.96 -12.05 -3.76
N PHE A 149 -12.62 -10.90 -3.60
CA PHE A 149 -14.07 -10.83 -3.52
C PHE A 149 -14.74 -11.26 -4.84
N GLU A 150 -14.22 -10.80 -5.98
CA GLU A 150 -14.80 -11.10 -7.30
C GLU A 150 -14.51 -12.51 -7.81
N ARG A 151 -13.37 -13.09 -7.44
CA ARG A 151 -12.82 -14.31 -8.06
C ARG A 151 -12.56 -15.44 -7.06
N GLY A 152 -12.90 -15.23 -5.79
CA GLY A 152 -12.73 -16.18 -4.70
C GLY A 152 -11.32 -16.24 -4.09
N TRP A 153 -10.31 -15.66 -4.74
CA TRP A 153 -8.95 -15.57 -4.22
C TRP A 153 -8.13 -14.48 -4.92
N ALA A 154 -7.11 -13.98 -4.24
CA ALA A 154 -6.07 -13.15 -4.83
C ALA A 154 -4.80 -13.14 -3.97
N ILE A 155 -3.67 -12.80 -4.59
CA ILE A 155 -2.38 -12.65 -3.90
C ILE A 155 -1.78 -11.29 -4.28
N ASN A 156 -1.49 -10.44 -3.30
CA ASN A 156 -0.53 -9.36 -3.46
C ASN A 156 0.85 -9.88 -3.10
N VAL A 157 1.76 -9.99 -4.08
CA VAL A 157 3.08 -10.58 -3.84
C VAL A 157 3.87 -9.77 -2.79
N GLY A 158 3.63 -8.45 -2.70
CA GLY A 158 4.32 -7.54 -1.79
C GLY A 158 3.54 -7.02 -0.59
N GLY A 159 2.34 -7.54 -0.32
CA GLY A 159 1.54 -7.05 0.82
C GLY A 159 2.05 -7.52 2.18
N GLY A 160 1.30 -7.16 3.23
CA GLY A 160 1.47 -7.73 4.57
C GLY A 160 2.21 -6.83 5.56
N PHE A 161 2.00 -5.52 5.48
CA PHE A 161 2.63 -4.54 6.36
C PHE A 161 1.90 -4.44 7.71
N HIS A 162 1.99 -5.49 8.52
CA HIS A 162 1.25 -5.61 9.80
C HIS A 162 1.82 -4.79 10.96
N HIS A 163 3.04 -4.25 10.85
CA HIS A 163 3.70 -3.51 11.94
C HIS A 163 3.39 -2.01 11.94
N CYS A 164 2.61 -1.51 10.97
CA CYS A 164 2.29 -0.09 10.85
C CYS A 164 0.87 0.21 11.37
N SER A 165 0.75 1.28 12.15
CA SER A 165 -0.51 1.87 12.64
C SER A 165 -0.87 3.15 11.86
N ALA A 166 -1.90 3.86 12.32
CA ALA A 166 -2.29 5.15 11.75
C ALA A 166 -1.20 6.24 11.90
N ASP A 167 -0.41 6.17 12.96
CA ASP A 167 0.50 7.21 13.42
C ASP A 167 1.96 6.77 13.52
N GLU A 168 2.24 5.48 13.38
CA GLU A 168 3.57 4.92 13.50
C GLU A 168 3.84 3.80 12.47
N GLY A 169 5.06 3.76 11.96
CA GLY A 169 5.60 2.65 11.18
C GLY A 169 6.73 1.98 11.97
N GLY A 170 7.03 0.74 11.61
CA GLY A 170 8.09 -0.05 12.25
C GLY A 170 8.18 -1.42 11.59
N GLY A 171 9.21 -2.20 11.92
CA GLY A 171 9.37 -3.55 11.39
C GLY A 171 9.23 -3.60 9.87
N PHE A 172 9.89 -2.69 9.16
CA PHE A 172 9.89 -2.60 7.69
C PHE A 172 8.57 -2.15 7.05
N CYS A 173 7.59 -1.75 7.87
CA CYS A 173 6.25 -1.37 7.43
C CYS A 173 6.06 0.14 7.55
N ALA A 174 6.13 0.85 6.42
CA ALA A 174 5.92 2.30 6.38
C ALA A 174 4.45 2.71 6.21
N TYR A 175 3.59 1.82 5.72
CA TYR A 175 2.17 2.08 5.54
C TYR A 175 1.36 0.87 6.01
N ALA A 176 0.20 1.12 6.61
CA ALA A 176 -0.69 0.09 7.16
C ALA A 176 -1.58 -0.49 6.05
N ASP A 177 -0.98 -1.22 5.11
CA ASP A 177 -1.67 -1.72 3.91
C ASP A 177 -2.86 -2.62 4.22
N ILE A 178 -2.77 -3.46 5.27
CA ILE A 178 -3.86 -4.33 5.74
C ILE A 178 -5.03 -3.48 6.24
N SER A 179 -4.75 -2.49 7.09
CA SER A 179 -5.78 -1.60 7.62
C SER A 179 -6.45 -0.78 6.52
N LEU A 180 -5.67 -0.28 5.56
CA LEU A 180 -6.18 0.43 4.38
C LEU A 180 -7.06 -0.49 3.54
N CYS A 181 -6.59 -1.70 3.25
CA CYS A 181 -7.31 -2.73 2.53
C CYS A 181 -8.69 -3.02 3.16
N ILE A 182 -8.73 -3.22 4.48
CA ILE A 182 -9.97 -3.48 5.23
C ILE A 182 -10.94 -2.29 5.13
N GLN A 183 -10.45 -1.06 5.31
CA GLN A 183 -11.30 0.14 5.19
C GLN A 183 -11.90 0.30 3.79
N PHE A 184 -11.08 0.07 2.76
CA PHE A 184 -11.56 0.06 1.38
C PHE A 184 -12.57 -1.04 1.13
N ALA A 185 -12.36 -2.25 1.65
CA ALA A 185 -13.26 -3.38 1.49
C ALA A 185 -14.64 -3.11 2.11
N PHE A 186 -14.70 -2.58 3.34
CA PHE A 186 -15.98 -2.23 3.98
C PHE A 186 -16.82 -1.26 3.12
N VAL A 187 -16.18 -0.24 2.54
CA VAL A 187 -16.89 0.79 1.78
C VAL A 187 -17.17 0.38 0.33
N ARG A 188 -16.18 -0.18 -0.37
CA ARG A 188 -16.27 -0.46 -1.82
C ARG A 188 -16.92 -1.80 -2.15
N LEU A 189 -16.81 -2.78 -1.25
CA LEU A 189 -17.38 -4.12 -1.41
C LEU A 189 -18.63 -4.32 -0.56
N ASN A 190 -19.06 -3.29 0.17
CA ASN A 190 -20.23 -3.32 1.06
C ASN A 190 -20.19 -4.48 2.07
N ILE A 191 -19.00 -4.77 2.61
CA ILE A 191 -18.81 -5.81 3.63
C ILE A 191 -19.22 -5.23 4.98
N SER A 192 -20.15 -5.88 5.68
CA SER A 192 -20.51 -5.55 7.07
C SER A 192 -19.50 -6.14 8.06
N ARG A 193 -19.40 -5.49 9.23
CA ARG A 193 -18.69 -6.02 10.39
C ARG A 193 -19.55 -6.99 11.19
#